data_AF-A0A973KR90-F1
#
_entry.id   AF-A0A973KR90-F1
#
_cell.length_a   1.000
_cell.length_b   1.000
_cell.length_c   1.000
_cell.angle_alpha   90.00
_cell.angle_beta   90.00
_cell.angle_gamma   90.00
#
_symmetry.space_group_name_H-M   'P 1'
#
loop_
_entity.id
_entity.type
_entity.pdbx_description
1 polymer ?
#
loop_
_entity_poly.entity_id
_entity_poly.type
_entity_poly.pdbx_seq_one_letter_code
_entity_poly.pdbx_strand_id
1 'polypeptide(L)'
;MTESNASAAPERNEDMPDWEKRFRAPRVSLPDWAEDAPDRSLFVSNATGTYELYAWDRATGGQRQVTDRPNGTTEGLLTPDGAWVWWFDDKDGDEFGVWRRQPFDGGDNELAAPGLEASYPAGLALARDGRTAIVGRSTDEDGTTIHLARAGEAPAEIYRHRESAGVGDLSHDGSLIAIEHTEHGDAMHSALRVLRPDGTAVAELDDTKGGTAELGLEVLGFAPVEGDARLLIGHQRRGRWEPLVWDVATGEETDLALELPGDVSAEWYPDGTGLLIVHSFEARSELFRYDLASRALTQIPTPPGTVSGATARPDGSVEYLWSSAAEPSAVRSTTGAVVLDPPGMKSPGSVPVEDVWVDGPGGRIHALVQKPQGALGPLPTVFDIHGGPTWHDSDAFAAGPAAWVDHGYAVIRVNYRGSTGYGRAWTDALKHRVGLIELEDIEAVRAWAVDSGLADPDRLVLTGGSWGGYLTLLGLGTQPDAWTLGIAAVPVADYVTAYHDEMEALKAM
;
A
#
# COMPACT_ATOMS: atom_id res chain seq x y z
N MET A 1 6.10 -32.63 39.22
CA MET A 1 4.75 -32.05 39.28
C MET A 1 4.68 -31.06 38.14
N THR A 2 4.14 -31.52 37.02
CA THR A 2 3.93 -30.76 35.79
C THR A 2 2.48 -30.33 35.79
N GLU A 3 2.22 -29.06 36.06
CA GLU A 3 0.89 -28.48 35.85
C GLU A 3 0.68 -28.34 34.35
N SER A 4 -0.33 -29.06 33.84
CA SER A 4 -0.82 -28.92 32.49
C SER A 4 -1.53 -27.58 32.38
N ASN A 5 -1.11 -26.75 31.42
CA ASN A 5 -1.93 -25.66 30.92
C ASN A 5 -3.16 -26.27 30.25
N ALA A 6 -4.25 -26.36 31.01
CA ALA A 6 -5.56 -26.67 30.49
C ALA A 6 -5.95 -25.54 29.53
N SER A 7 -6.23 -25.88 28.27
CA SER A 7 -6.73 -24.93 27.29
C SER A 7 -8.06 -24.39 27.80
N ALA A 8 -8.16 -23.06 27.93
CA ALA A 8 -9.45 -22.42 28.12
C ALA A 8 -10.36 -22.82 26.96
N ALA A 9 -11.58 -23.26 27.27
CA ALA A 9 -12.60 -23.50 26.26
C ALA A 9 -12.82 -22.21 25.44
N PRO A 10 -13.06 -22.29 24.12
CA PRO A 10 -13.39 -21.10 23.34
C PRO A 10 -14.67 -20.50 23.94
N GLU A 11 -14.58 -19.24 24.38
CA GLU A 11 -15.76 -18.46 24.72
C GLU A 11 -16.73 -18.55 23.54
N ARG A 12 -18.02 -18.76 23.85
CA ARG A 12 -19.03 -18.86 22.80
C ARG A 12 -19.09 -17.49 22.11
N ASN A 13 -18.65 -17.45 20.86
CA ASN A 13 -18.61 -16.27 19.99
C ASN A 13 -19.92 -15.45 19.93
N GLU A 14 -21.04 -15.95 20.45
CA GLU A 14 -22.35 -15.28 20.43
C GLU A 14 -22.47 -14.12 21.44
N ASP A 15 -21.74 -14.15 22.57
CA ASP A 15 -21.86 -13.11 23.62
C ASP A 15 -20.89 -11.92 23.42
N MET A 16 -19.96 -12.01 22.46
CA MET A 16 -18.99 -10.96 22.18
C MET A 16 -19.65 -9.74 21.51
N PRO A 17 -19.40 -8.51 21.96
CA PRO A 17 -19.94 -7.32 21.31
C PRO A 17 -19.31 -7.11 19.93
N ASP A 18 -20.07 -6.52 19.00
CA ASP A 18 -19.66 -6.42 17.59
C ASP A 18 -18.36 -5.62 17.39
N TRP A 19 -18.13 -4.55 18.15
CA TRP A 19 -16.86 -3.83 18.13
C TRP A 19 -15.66 -4.75 18.38
N GLU A 20 -15.76 -5.68 19.33
CA GLU A 20 -14.68 -6.60 19.67
C GLU A 20 -14.49 -7.66 18.58
N LYS A 21 -15.59 -8.14 17.99
CA LYS A 21 -15.54 -9.07 16.85
C LYS A 21 -14.77 -8.48 15.67
N ARG A 22 -14.90 -7.18 15.38
CA ARG A 22 -14.18 -6.52 14.28
C ARG A 22 -12.66 -6.52 14.46
N PHE A 23 -12.17 -6.42 15.70
CA PHE A 23 -10.73 -6.48 15.99
C PHE A 23 -10.19 -7.91 16.03
N ARG A 24 -11.03 -8.90 16.33
CA ARG A 24 -10.63 -10.32 16.44
C ARG A 24 -10.83 -11.12 15.16
N ALA A 25 -11.69 -10.66 14.25
CA ALA A 25 -11.93 -11.33 12.98
C ALA A 25 -10.63 -11.39 12.17
N PRO A 26 -10.21 -12.59 11.71
CA PRO A 26 -9.06 -12.71 10.84
C PRO A 26 -9.27 -11.97 9.51
N ARG A 27 -8.18 -11.44 8.99
CA ARG A 27 -8.09 -10.70 7.73
C ARG A 27 -7.14 -11.43 6.80
N VAL A 28 -7.34 -11.23 5.51
CA VAL A 28 -6.47 -11.74 4.44
C VAL A 28 -6.15 -10.63 3.46
N SER A 29 -4.96 -10.66 2.85
CA SER A 29 -4.64 -9.84 1.68
C SER A 29 -5.29 -10.41 0.43
N LEU A 30 -5.23 -9.65 -0.67
CA LEU A 30 -5.34 -10.23 -2.01
C LEU A 30 -4.22 -11.27 -2.17
N PRO A 31 -4.51 -12.49 -2.67
CA PRO A 31 -3.47 -13.46 -2.96
C PRO A 31 -2.65 -13.03 -4.17
N ASP A 32 -1.33 -12.99 -4.00
CA ASP A 32 -0.39 -13.01 -5.11
C ASP A 32 -0.29 -14.43 -5.68
N TRP A 33 0.04 -14.58 -6.96
CA TRP A 33 0.04 -15.88 -7.65
C TRP A 33 1.25 -16.03 -8.55
N ALA A 34 1.81 -17.25 -8.61
CA ALA A 34 2.98 -17.53 -9.40
C ALA A 34 2.66 -17.50 -10.91
N GLU A 35 3.40 -16.70 -11.67
CA GLU A 35 3.11 -16.42 -13.09
C GLU A 35 3.06 -17.68 -13.98
N ASP A 36 3.96 -18.63 -13.76
CA ASP A 36 4.05 -19.92 -14.49
C ASP A 36 3.29 -21.07 -13.80
N ALA A 37 2.82 -20.85 -12.57
CA ALA A 37 2.01 -21.81 -11.83
C ALA A 37 0.83 -21.10 -11.12
N PRO A 38 -0.17 -20.58 -11.85
CA PRO A 38 -1.20 -19.69 -11.28
C PRO A 38 -2.09 -20.33 -10.19
N ASP A 39 -2.06 -21.65 -10.07
CA ASP A 39 -2.72 -22.39 -8.99
C ASP A 39 -1.95 -22.30 -7.66
N ARG A 40 -0.73 -21.76 -7.65
CA ARG A 40 0.07 -21.51 -6.45
C ARG A 40 0.00 -20.03 -6.10
N SER A 41 -0.48 -19.76 -4.90
CA SER A 41 -0.67 -18.39 -4.40
C SER A 41 -0.05 -18.18 -3.03
N LEU A 42 0.28 -16.94 -2.73
CA LEU A 42 0.77 -16.47 -1.46
C LEU A 42 -0.15 -15.36 -0.97
N PHE A 43 -0.55 -15.40 0.29
CA PHE A 43 -1.34 -14.34 0.89
C PHE A 43 -0.91 -14.11 2.33
N VAL A 44 -1.20 -12.91 2.83
CA VAL A 44 -0.95 -12.53 4.22
C VAL A 44 -2.23 -12.75 5.02
N SER A 45 -2.14 -13.33 6.22
CA SER A 45 -3.27 -13.42 7.14
C SER A 45 -2.84 -13.33 8.60
N ASN A 46 -3.71 -12.76 9.45
CA ASN A 46 -3.54 -12.77 10.90
C ASN A 46 -4.36 -13.84 11.63
N ALA A 47 -4.76 -14.91 10.94
CA ALA A 47 -5.58 -15.97 11.50
C ALA A 47 -4.97 -16.68 12.72
N THR A 48 -3.64 -16.65 12.85
CA THR A 48 -2.88 -17.25 13.95
C THR A 48 -2.48 -16.24 15.04
N GLY A 49 -2.89 -14.97 14.92
CA GLY A 49 -2.70 -13.91 15.91
C GLY A 49 -1.79 -12.77 15.44
N THR A 50 -0.72 -13.09 14.73
CA THR A 50 0.16 -12.14 14.01
C THR A 50 -0.07 -12.27 12.51
N TYR A 51 0.17 -11.20 11.75
CA TYR A 51 0.17 -11.29 10.30
C TYR A 51 1.31 -12.17 9.82
N GLU A 52 1.01 -13.21 9.06
CA GLU A 52 2.00 -14.16 8.53
C GLU A 52 1.68 -14.47 7.07
N LEU A 53 2.69 -15.01 6.38
CA LEU A 53 2.56 -15.50 5.01
C LEU A 53 1.95 -16.90 4.99
N TYR A 54 1.04 -17.14 4.05
CA TYR A 54 0.37 -18.41 3.81
C TYR A 54 0.47 -18.80 2.34
N ALA A 55 0.98 -20.00 2.09
CA ALA A 55 0.96 -20.63 0.78
C ALA A 55 -0.40 -21.29 0.56
N TRP A 56 -0.95 -21.13 -0.64
CA TRP A 56 -2.24 -21.69 -1.05
C TRP A 56 -2.10 -22.41 -2.39
N ASP A 57 -2.25 -23.73 -2.36
CA ASP A 57 -2.43 -24.55 -3.57
C ASP A 57 -3.94 -24.57 -3.91
N ARG A 58 -4.32 -23.82 -4.93
CA ARG A 58 -5.72 -23.66 -5.39
C ARG A 58 -6.25 -24.91 -6.08
N ALA A 59 -5.38 -25.71 -6.70
CA ALA A 59 -5.75 -26.95 -7.36
C ALA A 59 -6.25 -28.00 -6.37
N THR A 60 -5.67 -28.02 -5.16
CA THR A 60 -6.03 -28.94 -4.07
C THR A 60 -6.90 -28.29 -2.98
N GLY A 61 -6.88 -26.96 -2.90
CA GLY A 61 -7.47 -26.18 -1.81
C GLY A 61 -6.61 -26.16 -0.53
N GLY A 62 -5.40 -26.72 -0.56
CA GLY A 62 -4.50 -26.80 0.59
C GLY A 62 -3.88 -25.45 0.95
N GLN A 63 -3.94 -25.07 2.22
CA GLN A 63 -3.28 -23.87 2.74
C GLN A 63 -2.27 -24.24 3.83
N ARG A 64 -1.13 -23.54 3.86
CA ARG A 64 -0.04 -23.75 4.81
C ARG A 64 0.54 -22.42 5.27
N GLN A 65 0.64 -22.23 6.58
CA GLN A 65 1.39 -21.13 7.15
C GLN A 65 2.88 -21.29 6.81
N VAL A 66 3.46 -20.28 6.18
CA VAL A 66 4.86 -20.24 5.72
C VAL A 66 5.75 -19.72 6.85
N THR A 67 5.32 -18.64 7.50
CA THR A 67 6.08 -17.94 8.53
C THR A 67 5.34 -17.96 9.88
N ASP A 68 6.09 -17.96 10.97
CA ASP A 68 5.56 -17.95 12.35
C ASP A 68 6.55 -17.18 13.23
N ARG A 69 6.50 -15.86 13.14
CA ARG A 69 7.43 -14.94 13.78
C ARG A 69 6.73 -14.18 14.89
N PRO A 70 7.41 -13.87 16.02
CA PRO A 70 6.77 -13.19 17.15
C PRO A 70 6.09 -11.87 16.81
N ASN A 71 6.59 -11.16 15.79
CA ASN A 71 6.06 -9.86 15.35
C ASN A 71 5.43 -9.93 13.95
N GLY A 72 5.25 -11.13 13.40
CA GLY A 72 4.66 -11.32 12.07
C GLY A 72 5.66 -11.25 10.91
N THR A 73 5.14 -11.52 9.72
CA THR A 73 5.77 -11.36 8.42
C THR A 73 4.70 -10.97 7.40
N THR A 74 4.85 -9.80 6.77
CA THR A 74 3.94 -9.31 5.72
C THR A 74 4.60 -9.25 4.35
N GLU A 75 5.92 -9.10 4.30
CA GLU A 75 6.67 -8.98 3.06
C GLU A 75 7.14 -10.35 2.56
N GLY A 76 6.67 -10.73 1.37
CA GLY A 76 7.07 -11.96 0.71
C GLY A 76 6.54 -12.07 -0.72
N LEU A 77 7.19 -12.93 -1.50
CA LEU A 77 6.94 -13.13 -2.92
C LEU A 77 7.03 -14.62 -3.27
N LEU A 78 6.37 -15.03 -4.34
CA LEU A 78 6.59 -16.32 -4.97
C LEU A 78 7.60 -16.19 -6.11
N THR A 79 8.43 -17.21 -6.30
CA THR A 79 9.13 -17.35 -7.58
C THR A 79 8.09 -17.54 -8.70
N PRO A 80 8.36 -17.08 -9.94
CA PRO A 80 7.40 -17.20 -11.04
C PRO A 80 6.93 -18.65 -11.30
N ASP A 81 7.79 -19.64 -11.07
CA ASP A 81 7.45 -21.08 -11.16
C ASP A 81 6.64 -21.63 -9.98
N GLY A 82 6.42 -20.82 -8.94
CA GLY A 82 5.72 -21.16 -7.71
C GLY A 82 6.46 -22.18 -6.84
N ALA A 83 7.75 -22.43 -7.08
CA ALA A 83 8.51 -23.44 -6.34
C ALA A 83 8.98 -22.95 -4.97
N TRP A 84 9.24 -21.65 -4.81
CA TRP A 84 9.81 -21.06 -3.60
C TRP A 84 9.01 -19.86 -3.11
N VAL A 85 8.92 -19.73 -1.79
CA VAL A 85 8.44 -18.53 -1.11
C VAL A 85 9.64 -17.77 -0.57
N TRP A 86 9.78 -16.51 -0.94
CA TRP A 86 10.74 -15.56 -0.39
C TRP A 86 10.03 -14.68 0.63
N TRP A 87 10.72 -14.33 1.72
CA TRP A 87 10.17 -13.49 2.78
C TRP A 87 11.27 -12.75 3.53
N PHE A 88 10.93 -11.59 4.07
CA PHE A 88 11.89 -10.72 4.75
C PHE A 88 11.95 -11.03 6.25
N ASP A 89 13.14 -11.32 6.77
CA ASP A 89 13.41 -11.60 8.19
C ASP A 89 14.09 -10.38 8.83
N ASP A 90 13.26 -9.44 9.29
CA ASP A 90 13.67 -8.27 10.07
C ASP A 90 13.95 -8.61 11.54
N LYS A 91 14.07 -7.62 12.42
CA LYS A 91 14.15 -7.86 13.85
C LYS A 91 13.17 -6.98 14.61
N ASP A 92 12.19 -7.62 15.24
CA ASP A 92 11.23 -6.92 16.11
C ASP A 92 10.43 -5.80 15.41
N GLY A 93 10.19 -5.91 14.10
CA GLY A 93 9.44 -4.92 13.33
C GLY A 93 10.25 -3.68 12.97
N ASP A 94 11.58 -3.75 13.03
CA ASP A 94 12.49 -2.63 12.72
C ASP A 94 12.76 -2.45 11.23
N GLU A 95 12.19 -3.31 10.38
CA GLU A 95 12.37 -3.31 8.92
C GLU A 95 13.85 -3.51 8.47
N PHE A 96 14.72 -3.94 9.38
CA PHE A 96 16.14 -4.15 9.12
C PHE A 96 16.50 -5.63 9.23
N GLY A 97 16.83 -6.26 8.09
CA GLY A 97 16.77 -7.71 8.00
C GLY A 97 17.45 -8.33 6.79
N VAL A 98 17.19 -9.62 6.61
CA VAL A 98 17.70 -10.40 5.48
C VAL A 98 16.57 -11.15 4.79
N TRP A 99 16.73 -11.36 3.48
CA TRP A 99 15.82 -12.22 2.73
C TRP A 99 16.06 -13.70 3.03
N ARG A 100 14.97 -14.40 3.32
CA ARG A 100 14.92 -15.85 3.46
C ARG A 100 14.02 -16.48 2.41
N ARG A 101 14.20 -17.78 2.20
CA ARG A 101 13.32 -18.56 1.34
C ARG A 101 13.10 -19.97 1.87
N GLN A 102 12.00 -20.58 1.43
CA GLN A 102 11.69 -21.98 1.67
C GLN A 102 10.87 -22.55 0.50
N PRO A 103 10.84 -23.88 0.29
CA PRO A 103 9.98 -24.48 -0.71
C PRO A 103 8.50 -24.20 -0.46
N PHE A 104 7.72 -23.99 -1.53
CA PHE A 104 6.28 -23.76 -1.47
C PHE A 104 5.52 -24.88 -0.73
N ASP A 105 5.92 -26.12 -0.97
CA ASP A 105 5.31 -27.32 -0.37
C ASP A 105 5.76 -27.56 1.09
N GLY A 106 6.66 -26.73 1.62
CA GLY A 106 7.24 -26.82 2.96
C GLY A 106 8.65 -27.44 2.94
N GLY A 107 9.47 -27.02 3.90
CA GLY A 107 10.86 -27.44 4.01
C GLY A 107 11.63 -26.55 4.98
N ASP A 108 12.96 -26.68 4.96
CA ASP A 108 13.83 -25.85 5.79
C ASP A 108 13.89 -24.41 5.26
N ASN A 109 13.99 -23.45 6.19
CA ASN A 109 14.26 -22.06 5.87
C ASN A 109 15.75 -21.85 5.58
N GLU A 110 16.07 -21.20 4.47
CA GLU A 110 17.44 -20.85 4.10
C GLU A 110 17.59 -19.36 3.81
N LEU A 111 18.83 -18.86 3.88
CA LEU A 111 19.15 -17.51 3.40
C LEU A 111 18.93 -17.47 1.89
N ALA A 112 18.17 -16.49 1.42
CA ALA A 112 17.81 -16.41 0.01
C ALA A 112 18.94 -15.84 -0.86
N ALA A 113 19.75 -14.94 -0.29
CA ALA A 113 20.95 -14.38 -0.91
C ALA A 113 22.17 -14.46 0.03
N PRO A 114 22.78 -15.65 0.20
CA PRO A 114 23.96 -15.81 1.04
C PRO A 114 25.09 -14.86 0.63
N GLY A 115 25.63 -14.10 1.59
CA GLY A 115 26.69 -13.12 1.35
C GLY A 115 26.21 -11.66 1.36
N LEU A 116 24.90 -11.41 1.35
CA LEU A 116 24.33 -10.10 1.66
C LEU A 116 24.08 -10.00 3.16
N GLU A 117 24.60 -8.94 3.78
CA GLU A 117 24.33 -8.61 5.18
C GLU A 117 22.98 -7.91 5.34
N ALA A 118 22.50 -7.83 6.58
CA ALA A 118 21.24 -7.18 6.89
C ALA A 118 21.20 -5.73 6.41
N SER A 119 20.03 -5.31 5.93
CA SER A 119 19.77 -3.97 5.41
C SER A 119 18.28 -3.67 5.50
N TYR A 120 17.89 -2.42 5.26
CA TYR A 120 16.51 -2.14 4.87
C TYR A 120 16.28 -2.68 3.44
N PRO A 121 15.08 -3.20 3.13
CA PRO A 121 14.77 -3.64 1.78
C PRO A 121 14.66 -2.42 0.84
N ALA A 122 15.19 -2.55 -0.38
CA ALA A 122 15.05 -1.54 -1.42
C ALA A 122 14.54 -2.19 -2.71
N GLY A 123 13.48 -2.99 -2.58
CA GLY A 123 12.88 -3.77 -3.67
C GLY A 123 13.53 -5.14 -3.90
N LEU A 124 12.76 -6.03 -4.51
CA LEU A 124 13.14 -7.40 -4.85
C LEU A 124 12.44 -7.81 -6.15
N ALA A 125 13.19 -8.39 -7.08
CA ALA A 125 12.62 -9.03 -8.28
C ALA A 125 13.18 -10.44 -8.45
N LEU A 126 12.34 -11.40 -8.83
CA LEU A 126 12.68 -12.82 -8.93
C LEU A 126 12.61 -13.28 -10.39
N ALA A 127 13.69 -13.90 -10.88
CA ALA A 127 13.73 -14.39 -12.25
C ALA A 127 12.97 -15.71 -12.42
N ARG A 128 12.46 -15.93 -13.64
CA ARG A 128 11.77 -17.16 -14.04
C ARG A 128 12.64 -18.41 -14.05
N ASP A 129 13.96 -18.26 -14.00
CA ASP A 129 14.88 -19.40 -13.85
C ASP A 129 14.84 -20.05 -12.45
N GLY A 130 14.12 -19.44 -11.50
CA GLY A 130 13.96 -19.89 -10.11
C GLY A 130 15.24 -19.82 -9.27
N ARG A 131 16.30 -19.18 -9.79
CA ARG A 131 17.65 -19.19 -9.20
C ARG A 131 18.29 -17.82 -9.12
N THR A 132 17.83 -16.87 -9.92
CA THR A 132 18.32 -15.50 -9.96
C THR A 132 17.33 -14.57 -9.27
N ALA A 133 17.85 -13.66 -8.45
CA ALA A 133 17.10 -12.59 -7.81
C ALA A 133 17.88 -11.27 -7.91
N ILE A 134 17.15 -10.16 -8.03
CA ILE A 134 17.69 -8.81 -7.93
C ILE A 134 17.28 -8.26 -6.57
N VAL A 135 18.26 -8.02 -5.70
CA VAL A 135 18.03 -7.64 -4.29
C VAL A 135 18.52 -6.23 -4.08
N GLY A 136 17.59 -5.31 -3.82
CA GLY A 136 17.89 -3.95 -3.38
C GLY A 136 18.09 -3.88 -1.87
N ARG A 137 19.05 -3.08 -1.44
CA ARG A 137 19.48 -2.92 -0.06
C ARG A 137 19.73 -1.45 0.23
N SER A 138 19.29 -0.98 1.40
CA SER A 138 19.62 0.36 1.91
C SER A 138 20.26 0.29 3.30
N THR A 139 21.35 1.03 3.49
CA THR A 139 22.05 1.15 4.78
C THR A 139 22.60 2.56 4.97
N ASP A 140 22.86 2.97 6.21
CA ASP A 140 23.45 4.28 6.51
C ASP A 140 24.85 4.48 5.92
N GLU A 141 25.64 3.41 5.84
CA GLU A 141 27.03 3.48 5.36
C GLU A 141 27.10 3.56 3.83
N ASP A 142 26.32 2.72 3.15
CA ASP A 142 26.42 2.52 1.71
C ASP A 142 25.41 3.33 0.89
N GLY A 143 24.39 3.91 1.53
CA GLY A 143 23.18 4.36 0.84
C GLY A 143 22.44 3.17 0.25
N THR A 144 22.01 3.29 -1.01
CA THR A 144 21.36 2.22 -1.75
C THR A 144 22.38 1.40 -2.56
N THR A 145 22.27 0.07 -2.48
CA THR A 145 22.96 -0.87 -3.38
C THR A 145 21.98 -1.89 -3.95
N ILE A 146 22.17 -2.31 -5.20
CA ILE A 146 21.37 -3.37 -5.82
C ILE A 146 22.31 -4.48 -6.28
N HIS A 147 21.93 -5.71 -5.97
CA HIS A 147 22.75 -6.90 -6.19
C HIS A 147 22.01 -7.93 -7.03
N LEU A 148 22.72 -8.51 -7.98
CA LEU A 148 22.30 -9.73 -8.65
C LEU A 148 22.78 -10.92 -7.82
N ALA A 149 21.84 -11.70 -7.28
CA ALA A 149 22.10 -12.90 -6.51
C ALA A 149 21.70 -14.14 -7.31
N ARG A 150 22.63 -15.09 -7.49
CA ARG A 150 22.36 -16.40 -8.09
C ARG A 150 22.61 -17.51 -7.10
N ALA A 151 21.74 -18.52 -7.10
CA ALA A 151 21.90 -19.68 -6.24
C ALA A 151 23.27 -20.36 -6.41
N GLY A 152 24.08 -20.35 -5.35
CA GLY A 152 25.41 -20.97 -5.31
C GLY A 152 26.57 -20.07 -5.77
N GLU A 153 26.29 -18.82 -6.14
CA GLU A 153 27.30 -17.82 -6.50
C GLU A 153 27.34 -16.69 -5.46
N ALA A 154 28.46 -15.96 -5.39
CA ALA A 154 28.51 -14.74 -4.60
C ALA A 154 27.67 -13.64 -5.27
N PRO A 155 26.85 -12.88 -4.52
CA PRO A 155 26.11 -11.75 -5.05
C PRO A 155 27.03 -10.73 -5.74
N ALA A 156 26.60 -10.22 -6.88
CA ALA A 156 27.32 -9.20 -7.65
C ALA A 156 26.59 -7.86 -7.53
N GLU A 157 27.29 -6.83 -7.06
CA GLU A 157 26.75 -5.46 -7.05
C GLU A 157 26.63 -4.94 -8.49
N ILE A 158 25.45 -4.44 -8.85
CA ILE A 158 25.13 -3.90 -10.18
C ILE A 158 24.76 -2.41 -10.13
N TYR A 159 24.49 -1.87 -8.93
CA TYR A 159 24.16 -0.47 -8.72
C TYR A 159 24.56 -0.03 -7.31
N ARG A 160 24.99 1.23 -7.19
CA ARG A 160 25.26 1.89 -5.91
C ARG A 160 25.05 3.39 -6.03
N HIS A 161 24.35 3.97 -5.07
CA HIS A 161 24.23 5.41 -4.92
C HIS A 161 23.98 5.80 -3.46
N ARG A 162 24.37 7.03 -3.07
CA ARG A 162 24.13 7.54 -1.71
C ARG A 162 22.64 7.78 -1.45
N GLU A 163 21.95 8.32 -2.45
CA GLU A 163 20.51 8.60 -2.40
C GLU A 163 19.67 7.33 -2.54
N SER A 164 18.36 7.47 -2.32
CA SER A 164 17.40 6.38 -2.45
C SER A 164 17.34 5.84 -3.88
N ALA A 165 17.25 4.52 -3.98
CA ALA A 165 16.82 3.82 -5.18
C ALA A 165 16.13 2.51 -4.79
N GLY A 166 15.42 1.89 -5.73
CA GLY A 166 14.72 0.64 -5.50
C GLY A 166 14.67 -0.22 -6.76
N VAL A 167 14.63 -1.54 -6.58
CA VAL A 167 14.30 -2.49 -7.65
C VAL A 167 12.82 -2.36 -7.95
N GLY A 168 12.48 -1.92 -9.17
CA GLY A 168 11.10 -1.82 -9.63
C GLY A 168 10.61 -3.16 -10.18
N ASP A 169 11.29 -3.69 -11.20
CA ASP A 169 10.91 -4.97 -11.81
C ASP A 169 12.06 -5.60 -12.65
N LEU A 170 11.88 -6.86 -13.04
CA LEU A 170 12.75 -7.62 -13.93
C LEU A 170 11.97 -8.06 -15.18
N SER A 171 12.54 -7.86 -16.37
CA SER A 171 11.88 -8.30 -17.61
C SER A 171 11.62 -9.80 -17.63
N HIS A 172 10.62 -10.22 -18.40
CA HIS A 172 10.20 -11.62 -18.49
C HIS A 172 11.36 -12.61 -18.74
N ASP A 173 12.31 -12.22 -19.60
CA ASP A 173 13.50 -13.02 -19.94
C ASP A 173 14.70 -12.82 -18.99
N GLY A 174 14.57 -11.98 -17.97
CA GLY A 174 15.61 -11.64 -17.00
C GLY A 174 16.76 -10.78 -17.55
N SER A 175 16.59 -10.19 -18.74
CA SER A 175 17.66 -9.44 -19.42
C SER A 175 17.72 -7.95 -19.09
N LEU A 176 16.64 -7.38 -18.55
CA LEU A 176 16.50 -5.98 -18.18
C LEU A 176 15.98 -5.83 -16.75
N ILE A 177 16.56 -4.89 -16.01
CA ILE A 177 16.23 -4.60 -14.62
C ILE A 177 15.81 -3.14 -14.56
N ALA A 178 14.56 -2.85 -14.20
CA ALA A 178 14.07 -1.50 -13.98
C ALA A 178 14.33 -1.10 -12.53
N ILE A 179 14.93 0.07 -12.33
CA ILE A 179 15.13 0.67 -11.02
C ILE A 179 14.51 2.06 -10.99
N GLU A 180 13.99 2.43 -9.83
CA GLU A 180 13.60 3.79 -9.48
C GLU A 180 14.73 4.41 -8.68
N HIS A 181 15.09 5.66 -8.96
CA HIS A 181 16.16 6.32 -8.22
C HIS A 181 15.93 7.81 -8.04
N THR A 182 16.44 8.34 -6.93
CA THR A 182 16.39 9.77 -6.60
C THR A 182 17.79 10.37 -6.51
N GLU A 183 18.68 9.99 -7.43
CA GLU A 183 20.10 10.43 -7.49
C GLU A 183 20.29 11.96 -7.46
N HIS A 184 19.26 12.73 -7.82
CA HIS A 184 19.24 14.19 -7.75
C HIS A 184 18.92 14.75 -6.35
N GLY A 185 18.62 13.90 -5.36
CA GLY A 185 18.40 14.26 -3.96
C GLY A 185 16.98 14.73 -3.61
N ASP A 186 15.99 14.46 -4.47
CA ASP A 186 14.56 14.67 -4.16
C ASP A 186 13.89 13.31 -4.07
N ALA A 187 13.66 12.85 -2.84
CA ALA A 187 13.12 11.52 -2.56
C ALA A 187 11.64 11.35 -2.97
N MET A 188 10.92 12.44 -3.25
CA MET A 188 9.51 12.38 -3.61
C MET A 188 9.27 12.12 -5.10
N HIS A 189 10.25 12.41 -5.96
CA HIS A 189 10.08 12.35 -7.40
C HIS A 189 11.21 11.52 -8.02
N SER A 190 10.96 10.22 -8.21
CA SER A 190 11.95 9.32 -8.80
C SER A 190 12.10 9.50 -10.31
N ALA A 191 13.32 9.26 -10.79
CA ALA A 191 13.62 8.94 -12.18
C ALA A 191 13.76 7.42 -12.36
N LEU A 192 13.67 6.94 -13.61
CA LEU A 192 13.77 5.52 -13.93
C LEU A 192 15.05 5.23 -14.70
N ARG A 193 15.71 4.12 -14.36
CA ARG A 193 16.84 3.60 -15.13
C ARG A 193 16.64 2.11 -15.39
N VAL A 194 16.99 1.67 -16.59
CA VAL A 194 17.02 0.25 -16.93
C VAL A 194 18.46 -0.22 -17.07
N LEU A 195 18.79 -1.28 -16.35
CA LEU A 195 20.10 -1.90 -16.29
C LEU A 195 20.08 -3.28 -16.96
N ARG A 196 21.24 -3.73 -17.44
CA ARG A 196 21.50 -5.15 -17.70
C ARG A 196 21.98 -5.86 -16.42
N PRO A 197 21.96 -7.20 -16.38
CA PRO A 197 22.53 -8.01 -15.31
C PRO A 197 24.00 -7.72 -14.95
N ASP A 198 24.75 -7.04 -15.82
CA ASP A 198 26.14 -6.62 -15.55
C ASP A 198 26.25 -5.18 -14.99
N GLY A 199 25.13 -4.52 -14.71
CA GLY A 199 25.06 -3.14 -14.23
C GLY A 199 25.12 -2.08 -15.33
N THR A 200 25.22 -2.47 -16.60
CA THR A 200 25.24 -1.49 -17.71
C THR A 200 23.86 -0.85 -17.87
N ALA A 201 23.79 0.48 -17.72
CA ALA A 201 22.58 1.24 -18.05
C ALA A 201 22.30 1.21 -19.56
N VAL A 202 21.04 0.93 -19.93
CA VAL A 202 20.60 0.84 -21.33
C VAL A 202 19.54 1.84 -21.71
N ALA A 203 18.78 2.31 -20.73
CA ALA A 203 17.77 3.36 -20.90
C ALA A 203 17.62 4.13 -19.60
N GLU A 204 17.19 5.38 -19.71
CA GLU A 204 16.88 6.25 -18.59
C GLU A 204 15.71 7.15 -18.99
N LEU A 205 14.78 7.38 -18.07
CA LEU A 205 13.68 8.30 -18.22
C LEU A 205 13.63 9.18 -16.96
N ASP A 206 13.70 10.49 -17.17
CA ASP A 206 13.81 11.47 -16.09
C ASP A 206 12.90 12.68 -16.38
N ASP A 207 11.71 12.66 -15.77
CA ASP A 207 10.78 13.78 -15.82
C ASP A 207 11.18 14.92 -14.86
N THR A 208 12.05 14.64 -13.88
CA THR A 208 12.56 15.62 -12.91
C THR A 208 13.54 16.61 -13.55
N LYS A 209 14.12 16.26 -14.71
CA LYS A 209 15.15 17.05 -15.40
C LYS A 209 16.33 17.33 -14.47
N GLY A 210 16.88 16.28 -13.88
CA GLY A 210 17.95 16.35 -12.88
C GLY A 210 17.53 17.09 -11.60
N GLY A 211 16.31 16.85 -11.12
CA GLY A 211 15.78 17.41 -9.87
C GLY A 211 15.32 18.86 -9.96
N THR A 212 15.10 19.41 -11.16
CA THR A 212 14.63 20.79 -11.35
C THR A 212 13.12 20.91 -11.57
N ALA A 213 12.44 19.77 -11.77
CA ALA A 213 11.01 19.65 -11.89
C ALA A 213 10.49 18.62 -10.87
N GLU A 214 9.36 18.94 -10.26
CA GLU A 214 8.67 18.09 -9.28
C GLU A 214 7.70 17.16 -10.02
N LEU A 215 8.25 16.19 -10.74
CA LEU A 215 7.50 15.20 -11.51
C LEU A 215 8.14 13.83 -11.30
N GLY A 216 7.45 12.96 -10.57
CA GLY A 216 7.92 11.60 -10.31
C GLY A 216 7.51 10.60 -11.40
N LEU A 217 8.28 9.52 -11.48
CA LEU A 217 7.99 8.32 -12.23
C LEU A 217 8.00 7.11 -11.29
N GLU A 218 7.23 6.09 -11.62
CA GLU A 218 7.11 4.83 -10.86
C GLU A 218 7.14 3.65 -11.84
N VAL A 219 7.76 2.54 -11.45
CA VAL A 219 7.72 1.28 -12.20
C VAL A 219 6.46 0.50 -11.82
N LEU A 220 5.62 0.21 -12.81
CA LEU A 220 4.41 -0.60 -12.64
C LEU A 220 4.58 -2.04 -13.18
N GLY A 221 5.69 -2.33 -13.85
CA GLY A 221 6.09 -3.67 -14.27
C GLY A 221 6.33 -3.83 -15.78
N PHE A 222 7.25 -4.71 -16.13
CA PHE A 222 7.50 -5.12 -17.51
C PHE A 222 6.32 -5.89 -18.09
N ALA A 223 6.17 -5.83 -19.41
CA ALA A 223 5.22 -6.68 -20.11
C ALA A 223 5.54 -8.16 -19.82
N PRO A 224 4.53 -8.99 -19.44
CA PRO A 224 4.73 -10.38 -19.03
C PRO A 224 4.89 -11.32 -20.23
N VAL A 225 5.58 -10.88 -21.29
CA VAL A 225 5.73 -11.58 -22.56
C VAL A 225 7.21 -11.69 -22.93
N GLU A 226 7.64 -12.89 -23.31
CA GLU A 226 9.04 -13.16 -23.66
C GLU A 226 9.51 -12.26 -24.81
N GLY A 227 10.62 -11.55 -24.58
CA GLY A 227 11.24 -10.63 -25.54
C GLY A 227 10.51 -9.30 -25.72
N ASP A 228 9.45 -9.03 -24.96
CA ASP A 228 8.77 -7.74 -24.94
C ASP A 228 9.49 -6.79 -23.96
N ALA A 229 10.06 -5.69 -24.49
CA ALA A 229 10.81 -4.71 -23.72
C ALA A 229 9.95 -3.53 -23.24
N ARG A 230 8.62 -3.62 -23.38
CA ARG A 230 7.71 -2.60 -22.87
C ARG A 230 7.66 -2.64 -21.35
N LEU A 231 7.82 -1.47 -20.74
CA LEU A 231 7.69 -1.22 -19.32
C LEU A 231 6.46 -0.35 -19.09
N LEU A 232 5.55 -0.80 -18.23
CA LEU A 232 4.46 0.04 -17.74
C LEU A 232 5.00 0.90 -16.61
N ILE A 233 4.74 2.20 -16.68
CA ILE A 233 5.21 3.16 -15.67
C ILE A 233 4.08 4.11 -15.27
N GLY A 234 4.13 4.60 -14.04
CA GLY A 234 3.36 5.75 -13.56
C GLY A 234 4.10 7.06 -13.84
N HIS A 235 3.36 8.12 -14.17
CA HIS A 235 3.92 9.46 -14.35
C HIS A 235 2.97 10.55 -13.86
N GLN A 236 3.51 11.74 -13.56
CA GLN A 236 2.73 12.87 -13.02
C GLN A 236 2.53 14.07 -13.97
N ARG A 237 2.93 13.92 -15.24
CA ARG A 237 2.98 15.00 -16.25
C ARG A 237 1.68 15.81 -16.43
N ARG A 238 0.51 15.23 -16.16
CA ARG A 238 -0.81 15.90 -16.24
C ARG A 238 -1.38 16.27 -14.87
N GLY A 239 -0.54 16.39 -13.85
CA GLY A 239 -0.90 16.86 -12.51
C GLY A 239 -1.60 15.83 -11.64
N ARG A 240 -1.49 14.55 -11.98
CA ARG A 240 -1.98 13.38 -11.24
C ARG A 240 -1.22 12.14 -11.72
N TRP A 241 -1.26 11.05 -10.95
CA TRP A 241 -0.64 9.80 -11.38
C TRP A 241 -1.45 9.16 -12.51
N GLU A 242 -0.77 8.81 -13.60
CA GLU A 242 -1.34 8.12 -14.74
C GLU A 242 -0.38 7.08 -15.31
N PRO A 243 -0.88 5.97 -15.89
CA PRO A 243 -0.04 4.99 -16.53
C PRO A 243 0.33 5.39 -17.97
N LEU A 244 1.57 5.09 -18.36
CA LEU A 244 2.02 5.08 -19.75
C LEU A 244 2.83 3.81 -20.04
N VAL A 245 2.92 3.42 -21.31
CA VAL A 245 3.78 2.32 -21.74
C VAL A 245 5.04 2.89 -22.39
N TRP A 246 6.20 2.51 -21.86
CA TRP A 246 7.51 2.91 -22.36
C TRP A 246 8.22 1.70 -22.98
N ASP A 247 8.48 1.74 -24.29
CA ASP A 247 9.33 0.75 -24.95
C ASP A 247 10.81 1.09 -24.69
N VAL A 248 11.43 0.32 -23.81
CA VAL A 248 12.80 0.57 -23.33
C VAL A 248 13.84 0.41 -24.44
N ALA A 249 13.57 -0.43 -25.44
CA ALA A 249 14.51 -0.71 -26.53
C ALA A 249 14.58 0.43 -27.55
N THR A 250 13.45 1.11 -27.79
CA THR A 250 13.32 2.16 -28.80
C THR A 250 13.24 3.57 -28.21
N GLY A 251 12.87 3.68 -26.94
CA GLY A 251 12.53 4.93 -26.27
C GLY A 251 11.13 5.47 -26.62
N GLU A 252 10.28 4.69 -27.30
CA GLU A 252 8.93 5.11 -27.64
C GLU A 252 8.02 5.12 -26.39
N GLU A 253 7.30 6.22 -26.18
CA GLU A 253 6.34 6.37 -25.09
C GLU A 253 4.92 6.43 -25.64
N THR A 254 4.05 5.53 -25.16
CA THR A 254 2.65 5.44 -25.53
C THR A 254 1.77 5.95 -24.39
N ASP A 255 1.29 7.19 -24.51
CA ASP A 255 0.24 7.72 -23.64
C ASP A 255 -1.08 6.98 -23.91
N LEU A 256 -1.70 6.48 -22.84
CA LEU A 256 -2.96 5.76 -22.87
C LEU A 256 -4.17 6.70 -23.09
N ALA A 257 -3.98 8.00 -22.85
CA ALA A 257 -4.97 9.07 -22.98
C ALA A 257 -6.28 8.80 -22.23
N LEU A 258 -6.16 8.34 -20.98
CA LEU A 258 -7.31 8.02 -20.13
C LEU A 258 -8.01 9.32 -19.69
N GLU A 259 -9.28 9.48 -20.05
CA GLU A 259 -10.12 10.61 -19.61
C GLU A 259 -10.80 10.32 -18.26
N LEU A 260 -10.01 9.85 -17.29
CA LEU A 260 -10.46 9.62 -15.91
C LEU A 260 -9.94 10.76 -15.00
N PRO A 261 -10.77 11.25 -14.06
CA PRO A 261 -10.29 12.13 -12.99
C PRO A 261 -9.43 11.33 -12.00
N GLY A 262 -8.87 11.99 -10.99
CA GLY A 262 -8.15 11.29 -9.92
C GLY A 262 -6.87 10.57 -10.36
N ASP A 263 -6.35 9.74 -9.47
CA ASP A 263 -5.13 8.98 -9.70
C ASP A 263 -5.45 7.64 -10.35
N VAL A 264 -4.61 7.22 -11.28
CA VAL A 264 -4.79 6.00 -12.06
C VAL A 264 -3.50 5.19 -12.02
N SER A 265 -3.58 3.94 -11.57
CA SER A 265 -2.52 2.95 -11.71
C SER A 265 -2.97 1.81 -12.62
N ALA A 266 -2.04 0.93 -12.98
CA ALA A 266 -2.33 -0.19 -13.87
C ALA A 266 -1.40 -1.39 -13.64
N GLU A 267 -1.88 -2.57 -14.00
CA GLU A 267 -1.15 -3.83 -14.08
C GLU A 267 -1.35 -4.43 -15.47
N TRP A 268 -0.37 -5.17 -15.99
CA TRP A 268 -0.55 -5.94 -17.22
C TRP A 268 -1.56 -7.08 -17.04
N TYR A 269 -2.40 -7.32 -18.05
CA TYR A 269 -2.99 -8.65 -18.18
C TYR A 269 -1.88 -9.67 -18.50
N PRO A 270 -1.99 -10.93 -18.03
CA PRO A 270 -0.94 -11.93 -18.23
C PRO A 270 -0.59 -12.24 -19.69
N ASP A 271 -1.47 -11.91 -20.64
CA ASP A 271 -1.23 -12.09 -22.07
C ASP A 271 -0.53 -10.89 -22.75
N GLY A 272 -0.28 -9.80 -22.01
CA GLY A 272 0.37 -8.58 -22.52
C GLY A 272 -0.47 -7.77 -23.52
N THR A 273 -1.75 -8.13 -23.73
CA THR A 273 -2.64 -7.49 -24.72
C THR A 273 -3.43 -6.31 -24.17
N GLY A 274 -3.53 -6.20 -22.86
CA GLY A 274 -4.27 -5.14 -22.18
C GLY A 274 -3.75 -4.86 -20.78
N LEU A 275 -4.35 -3.84 -20.16
CA LEU A 275 -4.03 -3.39 -18.81
C LEU A 275 -5.26 -3.45 -17.93
N LEU A 276 -5.10 -3.92 -16.69
CA LEU A 276 -6.07 -3.73 -15.62
C LEU A 276 -5.81 -2.36 -15.01
N ILE A 277 -6.75 -1.44 -15.18
CA ILE A 277 -6.68 -0.08 -14.68
C ILE A 277 -7.39 -0.01 -13.32
N VAL A 278 -6.70 0.55 -12.32
CA VAL A 278 -7.28 0.90 -11.02
C VAL A 278 -7.38 2.42 -10.95
N HIS A 279 -8.61 2.91 -10.92
CA HIS A 279 -8.93 4.34 -10.87
C HIS A 279 -9.37 4.69 -9.46
N SER A 280 -8.70 5.65 -8.82
CA SER A 280 -9.05 6.15 -7.49
C SER A 280 -9.41 7.63 -7.54
N PHE A 281 -10.63 7.96 -7.13
CA PHE A 281 -11.15 9.31 -7.16
C PHE A 281 -12.12 9.55 -6.01
N GLU A 282 -11.92 10.67 -5.29
CA GLU A 282 -12.79 11.11 -4.18
C GLU A 282 -13.16 9.96 -3.21
N ALA A 283 -12.14 9.27 -2.68
CA ALA A 283 -12.28 8.19 -1.68
C ALA A 283 -12.95 6.89 -2.17
N ARG A 284 -13.19 6.70 -3.48
CA ARG A 284 -13.64 5.42 -4.05
C ARG A 284 -12.69 4.94 -5.13
N SER A 285 -12.81 3.66 -5.48
CA SER A 285 -12.07 3.06 -6.57
C SER A 285 -12.96 2.31 -7.55
N GLU A 286 -12.59 2.37 -8.84
CA GLU A 286 -13.22 1.64 -9.94
C GLU A 286 -12.16 0.85 -10.71
N LEU A 287 -12.59 -0.25 -11.34
CA LEU A 287 -11.73 -1.08 -12.18
C LEU A 287 -12.12 -0.96 -13.65
N PHE A 288 -11.13 -0.97 -14.53
CA PHE A 288 -11.35 -1.01 -15.97
C PHE A 288 -10.37 -1.98 -16.64
N ARG A 289 -10.76 -2.54 -17.79
CA ARG A 289 -9.85 -3.17 -18.74
C ARG A 289 -9.55 -2.18 -19.85
N TYR A 290 -8.27 -1.95 -20.11
CA TYR A 290 -7.80 -1.21 -21.28
C TYR A 290 -7.23 -2.19 -22.32
N ASP A 291 -7.78 -2.20 -23.52
CA ASP A 291 -7.25 -2.98 -24.66
C ASP A 291 -6.21 -2.16 -25.41
N LEU A 292 -4.97 -2.65 -25.54
CA LEU A 292 -3.89 -1.88 -26.15
C LEU A 292 -4.06 -1.71 -27.67
N ALA A 293 -4.66 -2.68 -28.35
CA ALA A 293 -4.79 -2.67 -29.80
C ALA A 293 -5.93 -1.72 -30.25
N SER A 294 -7.09 -1.82 -29.61
CA SER A 294 -8.25 -0.98 -29.93
C SER A 294 -8.29 0.32 -29.13
N ARG A 295 -7.47 0.46 -28.09
CA ARG A 295 -7.50 1.57 -27.12
C ARG A 295 -8.86 1.71 -26.43
N ALA A 296 -9.56 0.59 -26.26
CA ALA A 296 -10.88 0.59 -25.64
C ALA A 296 -10.74 0.47 -24.13
N LEU A 297 -11.36 1.40 -23.39
CA LEU A 297 -11.48 1.35 -21.94
C LEU A 297 -12.87 0.82 -21.57
N THR A 298 -12.93 -0.35 -20.95
CA THR A 298 -14.18 -1.00 -20.56
C THR A 298 -14.23 -1.14 -19.04
N GLN A 299 -15.28 -0.59 -18.42
CA GLN A 299 -15.46 -0.71 -16.98
C GLN A 299 -15.68 -2.16 -16.56
N ILE A 300 -15.03 -2.56 -15.48
CA ILE A 300 -15.26 -3.82 -14.78
C ILE A 300 -16.17 -3.51 -13.60
N PRO A 301 -17.42 -4.00 -13.60
CA PRO A 301 -18.37 -3.67 -12.53
C PRO A 301 -17.87 -4.15 -11.16
N THR A 302 -17.68 -3.20 -10.25
CA THR A 302 -17.42 -3.43 -8.83
C THR A 302 -18.51 -2.75 -8.01
N PRO A 303 -18.82 -3.24 -6.80
CA PRO A 303 -19.70 -2.51 -5.89
C PRO A 303 -19.04 -1.20 -5.44
N PRO A 304 -19.83 -0.16 -5.10
CA PRO A 304 -19.30 1.09 -4.56
C PRO A 304 -18.47 0.86 -3.29
N GLY A 305 -17.32 1.49 -3.18
CA GLY A 305 -16.39 1.36 -2.05
C GLY A 305 -14.95 1.50 -2.54
N THR A 306 -14.04 0.80 -1.87
CA THR A 306 -12.62 0.83 -2.19
C THR A 306 -12.13 -0.53 -2.64
N VAL A 307 -11.37 -0.54 -3.74
CA VAL A 307 -10.57 -1.67 -4.18
C VAL A 307 -9.14 -1.41 -3.72
N SER A 308 -8.71 -2.10 -2.67
CA SER A 308 -7.37 -1.91 -2.07
C SER A 308 -6.30 -2.80 -2.69
N GLY A 309 -6.68 -3.61 -3.69
CA GLY A 309 -5.79 -4.42 -4.51
C GLY A 309 -6.59 -5.15 -5.57
N ALA A 310 -6.03 -5.32 -6.77
CA ALA A 310 -6.63 -6.11 -7.84
C ALA A 310 -5.53 -6.74 -8.70
N THR A 311 -5.80 -7.91 -9.28
CA THR A 311 -4.88 -8.58 -10.21
C THR A 311 -5.67 -9.29 -11.31
N ALA A 312 -5.11 -9.31 -12.52
CA ALA A 312 -5.67 -10.01 -13.66
C ALA A 312 -5.23 -11.49 -13.68
N ARG A 313 -6.14 -12.40 -14.00
CA ARG A 313 -5.86 -13.84 -14.09
C ARG A 313 -5.65 -14.29 -15.54
N PRO A 314 -4.95 -15.41 -15.79
CA PRO A 314 -4.72 -15.92 -17.15
C PRO A 314 -5.98 -16.25 -17.96
N ASP A 315 -7.11 -16.51 -17.28
CA ASP A 315 -8.41 -16.71 -17.92
C ASP A 315 -9.15 -15.41 -18.26
N GLY A 316 -8.53 -14.25 -17.98
CA GLY A 316 -9.08 -12.92 -18.20
C GLY A 316 -10.03 -12.45 -17.11
N SER A 317 -10.28 -13.25 -16.06
CA SER A 317 -10.98 -12.78 -14.87
C SER A 317 -10.09 -11.84 -14.05
N VAL A 318 -10.71 -11.07 -13.15
CA VAL A 318 -10.00 -10.17 -12.24
C VAL A 318 -10.40 -10.53 -10.83
N GLU A 319 -9.39 -10.67 -9.97
CA GLU A 319 -9.55 -10.87 -8.53
C GLU A 319 -9.20 -9.58 -7.82
N TYR A 320 -9.97 -9.19 -6.81
CA TYR A 320 -9.81 -7.90 -6.16
C TYR A 320 -10.21 -7.95 -4.69
N LEU A 321 -9.44 -7.25 -3.85
CA LEU A 321 -9.75 -7.03 -2.44
C LEU A 321 -10.60 -5.77 -2.34
N TRP A 322 -11.84 -5.94 -1.87
CA TRP A 322 -12.81 -4.87 -1.79
C TRP A 322 -13.41 -4.75 -0.39
N SER A 323 -13.70 -3.54 0.03
CA SER A 323 -14.50 -3.24 1.21
C SER A 323 -15.25 -1.92 1.05
N SER A 324 -16.19 -1.66 1.95
CA SER A 324 -16.72 -0.31 2.20
C SER A 324 -16.68 0.00 3.69
N ALA A 325 -16.88 1.26 4.08
CA ALA A 325 -16.98 1.59 5.50
C ALA A 325 -18.09 0.79 6.22
N ALA A 326 -19.10 0.31 5.49
CA ALA A 326 -20.16 -0.55 5.99
C ALA A 326 -19.84 -2.06 5.90
N GLU A 327 -19.12 -2.50 4.86
CA GLU A 327 -18.90 -3.91 4.57
C GLU A 327 -17.42 -4.32 4.74
N PRO A 328 -17.12 -5.32 5.59
CA PRO A 328 -15.76 -5.81 5.78
C PRO A 328 -15.10 -6.31 4.51
N SER A 329 -13.77 -6.29 4.51
CA SER A 329 -12.97 -6.70 3.36
C SER A 329 -13.22 -8.15 2.94
N ALA A 330 -13.32 -8.35 1.62
CA ALA A 330 -13.45 -9.65 1.00
C ALA A 330 -12.66 -9.70 -0.31
N VAL A 331 -12.03 -10.83 -0.59
CA VAL A 331 -11.42 -11.10 -1.90
C VAL A 331 -12.49 -11.64 -2.83
N ARG A 332 -12.81 -10.88 -3.89
CA ARG A 332 -13.87 -11.19 -4.86
C ARG A 332 -13.28 -11.40 -6.24
N SER A 333 -14.03 -12.07 -7.12
CA SER A 333 -13.69 -12.24 -8.53
C SER A 333 -14.81 -11.68 -9.42
N THR A 334 -14.45 -11.20 -10.62
CA THR A 334 -15.42 -10.81 -11.66
C THR A 334 -16.29 -11.97 -12.16
N THR A 335 -15.93 -13.22 -11.83
CA THR A 335 -16.77 -14.40 -12.02
C THR A 335 -17.95 -14.48 -11.03
N GLY A 336 -17.97 -13.62 -10.01
CA GLY A 336 -18.98 -13.59 -8.94
C GLY A 336 -18.63 -14.42 -7.70
N ALA A 337 -17.45 -15.05 -7.66
CA ALA A 337 -16.99 -15.85 -6.54
C ALA A 337 -16.32 -15.01 -5.43
N VAL A 338 -16.47 -15.45 -4.18
CA VAL A 338 -15.53 -15.09 -3.10
C VAL A 338 -14.33 -16.02 -3.26
N VAL A 339 -13.15 -15.44 -3.48
CA VAL A 339 -11.93 -16.16 -3.86
C VAL A 339 -11.26 -16.75 -2.63
N LEU A 340 -11.09 -15.92 -1.60
CA LEU A 340 -10.43 -16.29 -0.37
C LEU A 340 -11.21 -15.71 0.80
N ASP A 341 -11.52 -16.59 1.75
CA ASP A 341 -12.30 -16.25 2.93
C ASP A 341 -11.47 -16.56 4.18
N PRO A 342 -11.18 -15.58 5.06
CA PRO A 342 -10.39 -15.82 6.26
C PRO A 342 -11.00 -16.92 7.12
N PRO A 343 -10.20 -17.88 7.65
CA PRO A 343 -10.73 -18.88 8.57
C PRO A 343 -11.22 -18.22 9.87
N GLY A 344 -12.23 -18.80 10.52
CA GLY A 344 -12.72 -18.32 11.80
C GLY A 344 -13.90 -17.34 11.72
N MET A 345 -14.00 -16.46 12.72
CA MET A 345 -15.12 -15.52 12.88
C MET A 345 -15.13 -14.47 11.76
N LYS A 346 -16.32 -14.12 11.27
CA LYS A 346 -16.52 -13.00 10.35
C LYS A 346 -16.65 -11.69 11.10
N SER A 347 -15.98 -10.66 10.59
CA SER A 347 -16.17 -9.30 11.05
C SER A 347 -17.62 -8.89 10.80
N PRO A 348 -18.35 -8.35 11.79
CA PRO A 348 -19.64 -7.72 11.53
C PRO A 348 -19.45 -6.41 10.74
N GLY A 349 -20.43 -6.07 9.91
CA GLY A 349 -20.45 -4.79 9.20
C GLY A 349 -20.63 -3.59 10.11
N SER A 350 -20.67 -2.40 9.54
CA SER A 350 -20.88 -1.11 10.22
C SER A 350 -21.87 -0.25 9.43
N VAL A 351 -21.77 1.07 9.53
CA VAL A 351 -22.56 2.05 8.80
C VAL A 351 -21.77 2.64 7.62
N PRO A 352 -22.44 2.99 6.51
CA PRO A 352 -21.76 3.65 5.39
C PRO A 352 -21.23 5.03 5.79
N VAL A 353 -20.23 5.52 5.04
CA VAL A 353 -19.77 6.91 5.12
C VAL A 353 -20.73 7.84 4.37
N GLU A 354 -20.85 9.07 4.87
CA GLU A 354 -21.46 10.21 4.18
C GLU A 354 -20.34 11.14 3.71
N ASP A 355 -20.38 11.56 2.43
CA ASP A 355 -19.45 12.55 1.91
C ASP A 355 -19.83 13.95 2.36
N VAL A 356 -18.83 14.66 2.88
CA VAL A 356 -18.95 16.07 3.25
C VAL A 356 -17.85 16.84 2.54
N TRP A 357 -18.26 17.96 1.95
CA TRP A 357 -17.35 18.90 1.31
C TRP A 357 -17.42 20.23 2.01
N VAL A 358 -16.30 20.67 2.56
CA VAL A 358 -16.17 21.92 3.32
C VAL A 358 -15.28 22.87 2.55
N ASP A 359 -15.70 24.13 2.42
CA ASP A 359 -14.83 25.16 1.86
C ASP A 359 -13.74 25.50 2.89
N GLY A 360 -12.48 25.30 2.51
CA GLY A 360 -11.32 25.59 3.33
C GLY A 360 -10.38 26.64 2.72
N PRO A 361 -9.34 27.07 3.44
CA PRO A 361 -8.41 28.10 2.98
C PRO A 361 -7.67 27.77 1.68
N GLY A 362 -7.47 26.48 1.40
CA GLY A 362 -6.77 26.00 0.21
C GLY A 362 -7.67 25.38 -0.88
N GLY A 363 -8.99 25.34 -0.68
CA GLY A 363 -9.94 24.71 -1.60
C GLY A 363 -10.99 23.88 -0.87
N ARG A 364 -11.75 23.08 -1.64
CA ARG A 364 -12.77 22.17 -1.08
C ARG A 364 -12.10 20.97 -0.43
N ILE A 365 -12.35 20.78 0.86
CA ILE A 365 -11.84 19.68 1.67
C ILE A 365 -12.88 18.57 1.66
N HIS A 366 -12.45 17.35 1.33
CA HIS A 366 -13.29 16.16 1.43
C HIS A 366 -13.17 15.54 2.83
N ALA A 367 -14.31 15.26 3.46
CA ALA A 367 -14.37 14.52 4.71
C ALA A 367 -15.38 13.38 4.60
N LEU A 368 -15.03 12.23 5.18
CA LEU A 368 -15.90 11.07 5.32
C LEU A 368 -16.49 11.05 6.72
N VAL A 369 -17.81 11.02 6.82
CA VAL A 369 -18.52 11.07 8.10
C VAL A 369 -19.28 9.77 8.35
N GLN A 370 -19.08 9.16 9.52
CA GLN A 370 -19.88 8.04 10.01
C GLN A 370 -20.55 8.45 11.33
N LYS A 371 -21.78 8.01 11.56
CA LYS A 371 -22.51 8.26 12.81
C LYS A 371 -23.45 7.10 13.13
N PRO A 372 -23.83 6.91 14.41
CA PRO A 372 -24.74 5.84 14.78
C PRO A 372 -26.09 6.01 14.07
N GLN A 373 -26.66 4.90 13.59
CA GLN A 373 -27.88 4.95 12.80
C GLN A 373 -29.04 5.58 13.59
N GLY A 374 -29.68 6.60 13.01
CA GLY A 374 -30.79 7.31 13.66
C GLY A 374 -30.39 8.20 14.83
N ALA A 375 -29.08 8.39 15.09
CA ALA A 375 -28.61 9.34 16.08
C ALA A 375 -29.04 10.77 15.71
N LEU A 376 -29.52 11.49 16.73
CA LEU A 376 -29.94 12.88 16.63
C LEU A 376 -29.12 13.71 17.61
N GLY A 377 -28.74 14.91 17.19
CA GLY A 377 -28.13 15.93 18.04
C GLY A 377 -26.79 16.40 17.48
N PRO A 378 -26.13 17.32 18.20
CA PRO A 378 -24.68 17.33 18.26
C PRO A 378 -24.21 16.08 19.02
N LEU A 379 -23.30 15.31 18.42
CA LEU A 379 -22.75 14.07 18.95
C LEU A 379 -21.35 14.31 19.53
N PRO A 380 -20.87 13.48 20.48
CA PRO A 380 -19.44 13.39 20.70
C PRO A 380 -18.77 12.94 19.40
N THR A 381 -17.70 13.61 18.99
CA THR A 381 -17.13 13.42 17.66
C THR A 381 -15.64 13.15 17.73
N VAL A 382 -15.21 12.13 16.99
CA VAL A 382 -13.81 11.77 16.80
C VAL A 382 -13.38 12.26 15.43
N PHE A 383 -12.34 13.08 15.39
CA PHE A 383 -11.58 13.41 14.19
C PHE A 383 -10.44 12.40 14.09
N ASP A 384 -10.64 11.39 13.26
CA ASP A 384 -9.68 10.30 13.02
C ASP A 384 -8.85 10.67 11.79
N ILE A 385 -7.61 11.06 12.03
CA ILE A 385 -6.71 11.68 11.05
C ILE A 385 -5.73 10.63 10.57
N HIS A 386 -5.73 10.41 9.26
CA HIS A 386 -4.88 9.41 8.65
C HIS A 386 -3.38 9.71 8.71
N GLY A 387 -2.58 8.67 8.49
CA GLY A 387 -1.13 8.75 8.30
C GLY A 387 -0.76 9.22 6.89
N GLY A 388 0.52 9.06 6.52
CA GLY A 388 1.05 9.51 5.23
C GLY A 388 2.29 10.38 5.42
N PRO A 389 2.33 11.63 4.92
CA PRO A 389 1.17 12.45 4.54
C PRO A 389 0.56 12.13 3.16
N THR A 390 1.30 11.47 2.28
CA THR A 390 0.88 11.09 0.92
C THR A 390 -0.01 9.85 0.93
N TRP A 391 -1.18 9.96 1.56
CA TRP A 391 -2.22 8.92 1.63
C TRP A 391 -3.60 9.57 1.79
N HIS A 392 -4.69 8.82 1.70
CA HIS A 392 -6.04 9.35 1.96
C HIS A 392 -6.96 8.31 2.59
N ASP A 393 -7.90 8.78 3.41
CA ASP A 393 -9.01 7.97 3.88
C ASP A 393 -10.02 7.72 2.77
N SER A 394 -10.34 6.45 2.56
CA SER A 394 -11.28 5.99 1.55
C SER A 394 -12.57 5.39 2.17
N ASP A 395 -13.57 5.12 1.34
CA ASP A 395 -14.73 4.29 1.69
C ASP A 395 -14.32 2.82 1.80
N ALA A 396 -13.47 2.54 2.79
CA ALA A 396 -12.95 1.23 3.13
C ALA A 396 -13.30 0.87 4.58
N PHE A 397 -13.40 -0.42 4.87
CA PHE A 397 -13.76 -0.88 6.20
C PHE A 397 -12.61 -0.70 7.19
N ALA A 398 -12.90 -0.06 8.33
CA ALA A 398 -11.95 0.07 9.43
C ALA A 398 -12.65 -0.21 10.78
N ALA A 399 -12.04 -1.09 11.59
CA ALA A 399 -12.59 -1.48 12.89
C ALA A 399 -12.62 -0.31 13.89
N GLY A 400 -11.65 0.61 13.83
CA GLY A 400 -11.56 1.79 14.70
C GLY A 400 -12.78 2.70 14.59
N PRO A 401 -13.05 3.30 13.42
CA PRO A 401 -14.25 4.09 13.17
C PRO A 401 -15.55 3.35 13.52
N ALA A 402 -15.66 2.07 13.16
CA ALA A 402 -16.84 1.26 13.49
C ALA A 402 -17.06 1.10 15.00
N ALA A 403 -16.00 0.91 15.78
CA ALA A 403 -16.09 0.82 17.24
C ALA A 403 -16.53 2.14 17.87
N TRP A 404 -15.99 3.28 17.42
CA TRP A 404 -16.44 4.59 17.89
C TRP A 404 -17.93 4.82 17.63
N VAL A 405 -18.42 4.43 16.45
CA VAL A 405 -19.84 4.50 16.08
C VAL A 405 -20.70 3.61 17.00
N ASP A 406 -20.28 2.37 17.28
CA ASP A 406 -20.99 1.48 18.23
C ASP A 406 -21.10 2.09 19.63
N HIS A 407 -20.13 2.94 20.01
CA HIS A 407 -20.10 3.66 21.29
C HIS A 407 -20.78 5.03 21.26
N GLY A 408 -21.50 5.36 20.18
CA GLY A 408 -22.33 6.56 20.10
C GLY A 408 -21.59 7.81 19.63
N TYR A 409 -20.38 7.68 19.07
CA TYR A 409 -19.60 8.78 18.52
C TYR A 409 -19.90 8.97 17.02
N ALA A 410 -19.91 10.22 16.57
CA ALA A 410 -19.64 10.49 15.16
C ALA A 410 -18.13 10.37 14.91
N VAL A 411 -17.76 9.92 13.71
CA VAL A 411 -16.37 9.84 13.27
C VAL A 411 -16.24 10.64 11.99
N ILE A 412 -15.26 11.53 11.95
CA ILE A 412 -14.93 12.37 10.80
C ILE A 412 -13.49 12.08 10.41
N ARG A 413 -13.30 11.65 9.17
CA ARG A 413 -12.01 11.41 8.56
C ARG A 413 -11.77 12.47 7.50
N VAL A 414 -10.69 13.23 7.63
CA VAL A 414 -10.45 14.45 6.83
C VAL A 414 -9.33 14.18 5.83
N ASN A 415 -9.65 14.26 4.54
CA ASN A 415 -8.66 14.23 3.48
C ASN A 415 -8.09 15.65 3.27
N TYR A 416 -7.24 16.06 4.20
CA TYR A 416 -6.60 17.38 4.26
C TYR A 416 -5.62 17.60 3.08
N ARG A 417 -5.20 18.86 2.84
CA ARG A 417 -4.13 19.17 1.87
C ARG A 417 -2.87 18.35 2.15
N GLY A 418 -2.49 17.55 1.17
CA GLY A 418 -1.46 16.50 1.30
C GLY A 418 -1.96 15.11 0.93
N SER A 419 -3.28 14.92 0.97
CA SER A 419 -3.90 13.64 0.65
C SER A 419 -3.84 13.32 -0.85
N THR A 420 -3.67 12.04 -1.19
CA THR A 420 -3.73 11.55 -2.59
C THR A 420 -5.17 11.49 -3.11
N GLY A 421 -5.38 11.29 -4.42
CA GLY A 421 -6.70 11.18 -5.03
C GLY A 421 -7.40 12.50 -5.37
N TYR A 422 -6.79 13.65 -5.03
CA TYR A 422 -7.29 15.01 -5.33
C TYR A 422 -6.36 15.80 -6.27
N GLY A 423 -5.42 15.09 -6.91
CA GLY A 423 -4.42 15.65 -7.81
C GLY A 423 -3.17 16.19 -7.11
N ARG A 424 -2.10 16.33 -7.88
CA ARG A 424 -0.77 16.70 -7.41
C ARG A 424 -0.74 18.05 -6.71
N ALA A 425 -1.51 19.04 -7.17
CA ALA A 425 -1.55 20.34 -6.52
C ALA A 425 -2.09 20.28 -5.08
N TRP A 426 -3.00 19.34 -4.79
CA TRP A 426 -3.49 19.10 -3.42
C TRP A 426 -2.49 18.29 -2.60
N THR A 427 -1.88 17.26 -3.21
CA THR A 427 -0.88 16.39 -2.57
C THR A 427 0.40 17.16 -2.20
N ASP A 428 0.91 17.99 -3.12
CA ASP A 428 2.15 18.76 -2.94
C ASP A 428 1.96 20.02 -2.08
N ALA A 429 0.73 20.36 -1.69
CA ALA A 429 0.44 21.62 -1.00
C ALA A 429 1.17 21.77 0.35
N LEU A 430 1.52 20.65 1.00
CA LEU A 430 2.21 20.60 2.29
C LEU A 430 3.65 21.15 2.25
N LYS A 431 4.22 21.32 1.05
CA LYS A 431 5.56 21.88 0.87
C LYS A 431 5.70 23.22 1.60
N HIS A 432 6.68 23.31 2.50
CA HIS A 432 7.04 24.48 3.33
C HIS A 432 6.15 24.84 4.52
N ARG A 433 4.92 24.33 4.63
CA ARG A 433 4.01 24.62 5.77
C ARG A 433 3.42 23.36 6.40
N VAL A 434 4.19 22.28 6.36
CA VAL A 434 3.95 20.99 7.00
C VAL A 434 3.32 21.12 8.38
N GLY A 435 2.22 20.40 8.59
CA GLY A 435 1.41 20.40 9.80
C GLY A 435 0.46 21.57 9.94
N LEU A 436 0.80 22.77 9.43
CA LEU A 436 -0.01 23.96 9.66
C LEU A 436 -1.21 24.03 8.72
N ILE A 437 -1.02 23.68 7.44
CA ILE A 437 -2.12 23.76 6.46
C ILE A 437 -3.13 22.62 6.65
N GLU A 438 -2.64 21.47 7.10
CA GLU A 438 -3.45 20.31 7.44
C GLU A 438 -4.34 20.64 8.64
N LEU A 439 -3.78 21.29 9.67
CA LEU A 439 -4.54 21.76 10.82
C LEU A 439 -5.53 22.90 10.48
N GLU A 440 -5.23 23.75 9.49
CA GLU A 440 -6.20 24.72 8.96
C GLU A 440 -7.40 24.01 8.34
N ASP A 441 -7.17 22.92 7.59
CA ASP A 441 -8.23 22.15 6.94
C ASP A 441 -9.05 21.34 7.95
N ILE A 442 -8.38 20.71 8.92
CA ILE A 442 -9.02 19.98 10.02
C ILE A 442 -9.90 20.94 10.84
N GLU A 443 -9.41 22.14 11.17
CA GLU A 443 -10.21 23.15 11.89
C GLU A 443 -11.40 23.63 11.06
N ALA A 444 -11.26 23.79 9.74
CA ALA A 444 -12.39 24.15 8.88
C ALA A 444 -13.49 23.09 8.91
N VAL A 445 -13.13 21.81 8.83
CA VAL A 445 -14.09 20.69 8.94
C VAL A 445 -14.67 20.61 10.36
N ARG A 446 -13.87 20.87 11.39
CA ARG A 446 -14.34 20.96 12.78
C ARG A 446 -15.39 22.04 12.97
N ALA A 447 -15.13 23.26 12.49
CA ALA A 447 -16.07 24.37 12.55
C ALA A 447 -17.38 24.02 11.84
N TRP A 448 -17.30 23.44 10.64
CA TRP A 448 -18.48 22.94 9.92
C TRP A 448 -19.27 21.89 10.72
N ALA A 449 -18.58 20.94 11.36
CA ALA A 449 -19.23 19.88 12.13
C ALA A 449 -20.00 20.43 13.34
N VAL A 450 -19.46 21.45 14.00
CA VAL A 450 -20.13 22.15 15.11
C VAL A 450 -21.30 22.99 14.59
N ASP A 451 -21.08 23.81 13.56
CA ASP A 451 -22.08 24.73 13.02
C ASP A 451 -23.28 24.02 12.39
N SER A 452 -23.05 22.87 11.76
CA SER A 452 -24.11 22.00 11.23
C SER A 452 -24.94 21.30 12.32
N GLY A 453 -24.47 21.37 13.58
CA GLY A 453 -25.07 20.67 14.70
C GLY A 453 -24.79 19.16 14.70
N LEU A 454 -23.82 18.68 13.91
CA LEU A 454 -23.37 17.29 13.92
C LEU A 454 -22.54 16.98 15.18
N ALA A 455 -21.68 17.91 15.59
CA ALA A 455 -20.70 17.70 16.65
C ALA A 455 -20.96 18.63 17.86
N ASP A 456 -20.81 18.08 19.06
CA ASP A 456 -20.83 18.82 20.32
C ASP A 456 -19.46 19.49 20.52
N PRO A 457 -19.38 20.83 20.57
CA PRO A 457 -18.10 21.54 20.67
C PRO A 457 -17.33 21.23 21.95
N ASP A 458 -17.99 20.74 23.01
CA ASP A 458 -17.36 20.37 24.28
C ASP A 458 -16.87 18.91 24.30
N ARG A 459 -17.12 18.12 23.25
CA ARG A 459 -16.86 16.67 23.19
C ARG A 459 -16.18 16.26 21.88
N LEU A 460 -15.04 16.87 21.59
CA LEU A 460 -14.26 16.64 20.38
C LEU A 460 -12.95 15.91 20.70
N VAL A 461 -12.69 14.81 20.00
CA VAL A 461 -11.44 14.04 20.10
C VAL A 461 -10.64 14.22 18.82
N LEU A 462 -9.36 14.55 18.92
CA LEU A 462 -8.40 14.50 17.80
C LEU A 462 -7.52 13.25 17.94
N THR A 463 -7.52 12.36 16.95
CA THR A 463 -6.75 11.13 17.01
C THR A 463 -6.12 10.82 15.67
N GLY A 464 -4.97 10.14 15.69
CA GLY A 464 -4.30 9.70 14.46
C GLY A 464 -3.02 8.92 14.74
N GLY A 465 -2.59 8.16 13.73
CA GLY A 465 -1.36 7.37 13.74
C GLY A 465 -0.28 7.94 12.81
N SER A 466 1.00 7.75 13.13
CA SER A 466 2.12 8.22 12.30
C SER A 466 2.01 9.74 12.03
N TRP A 467 1.86 10.17 10.77
CA TRP A 467 1.60 11.57 10.43
C TRP A 467 0.34 12.14 11.09
N GLY A 468 -0.75 11.38 11.17
CA GLY A 468 -1.96 11.79 11.90
C GLY A 468 -1.68 11.94 13.41
N GLY A 469 -0.73 11.19 13.95
CA GLY A 469 -0.25 11.34 15.31
C GLY A 469 0.56 12.63 15.50
N TYR A 470 1.42 12.99 14.54
CA TYR A 470 2.08 14.29 14.49
C TYR A 470 1.07 15.43 14.47
N LEU A 471 0.08 15.38 13.58
CA LEU A 471 -1.00 16.37 13.50
C LEU A 471 -1.81 16.42 14.81
N THR A 472 -2.03 15.28 15.46
CA THR A 472 -2.70 15.23 16.76
C THR A 472 -1.91 15.99 17.83
N LEU A 473 -0.61 15.71 17.98
CA LEU A 473 0.24 16.41 18.97
C LEU A 473 0.35 17.91 18.65
N LEU A 474 0.54 18.26 17.38
CA LEU A 474 0.62 19.65 16.94
C LEU A 474 -0.70 20.40 17.18
N GLY A 475 -1.84 19.77 16.90
CA GLY A 475 -3.17 20.32 17.13
C GLY A 475 -3.44 20.59 18.61
N LEU A 476 -3.13 19.62 19.48
CA LEU A 476 -3.24 19.82 20.93
C LEU A 476 -2.34 20.95 21.46
N GLY A 477 -1.14 21.12 20.88
CA GLY A 477 -0.19 22.15 21.30
C GLY A 477 -0.53 23.56 20.79
N THR A 478 -1.06 23.67 19.58
CA THR A 478 -1.29 24.96 18.88
C THR A 478 -2.74 25.42 18.91
N GLN A 479 -3.69 24.50 19.09
CA GLN A 479 -5.13 24.75 19.14
C GLN A 479 -5.75 24.09 20.40
N PRO A 480 -5.23 24.36 21.62
CA PRO A 480 -5.61 23.61 22.82
C PRO A 480 -7.08 23.76 23.23
N ASP A 481 -7.74 24.85 22.84
CA ASP A 481 -9.15 25.10 23.15
C ASP A 481 -10.11 24.43 22.14
N ALA A 482 -9.58 23.86 21.04
CA ALA A 482 -10.39 23.22 20.00
C ALA A 482 -10.79 21.78 20.34
N TRP A 483 -10.05 21.11 21.23
CA TRP A 483 -10.13 19.66 21.45
C TRP A 483 -10.30 19.32 22.92
N THR A 484 -11.22 18.40 23.22
CA THR A 484 -11.46 17.87 24.58
C THR A 484 -10.40 16.85 24.98
N LEU A 485 -9.91 16.07 24.01
CA LEU A 485 -8.93 15.00 24.18
C LEU A 485 -8.15 14.83 22.87
N GLY A 486 -6.89 14.40 22.95
CA GLY A 486 -6.25 13.80 21.78
C GLY A 486 -5.46 12.53 22.08
N ILE A 487 -5.39 11.66 21.08
CA ILE A 487 -4.79 10.32 21.14
C ILE A 487 -3.82 10.19 19.96
N ALA A 488 -2.53 10.30 20.23
CA ALA A 488 -1.49 10.19 19.21
C ALA A 488 -0.85 8.79 19.26
N ALA A 489 -0.98 8.01 18.19
CA ALA A 489 -0.36 6.70 18.05
C ALA A 489 0.91 6.79 17.20
N VAL A 490 2.03 6.21 17.69
CA VAL A 490 3.35 6.23 17.02
C VAL A 490 3.68 7.56 16.31
N PRO A 491 3.54 8.73 16.99
CA PRO A 491 3.64 10.01 16.32
C PRO A 491 5.10 10.40 16.05
N VAL A 492 5.33 11.16 14.98
CA VAL A 492 6.53 12.00 14.87
C VAL A 492 6.36 13.16 15.86
N ALA A 493 6.99 13.07 17.04
CA ALA A 493 6.80 14.05 18.11
C ALA A 493 7.77 15.25 18.03
N ASP A 494 8.93 15.05 17.42
CA ASP A 494 9.94 16.08 17.17
C ASP A 494 10.51 15.88 15.76
N TYR A 495 10.13 16.78 14.85
CA TYR A 495 10.52 16.71 13.45
C TYR A 495 12.02 16.91 13.22
N VAL A 496 12.68 17.72 14.06
CA VAL A 496 14.12 18.00 13.93
C VAL A 496 14.92 16.78 14.39
N THR A 497 14.52 16.18 15.51
CA THR A 497 15.14 14.94 15.99
C THR A 497 14.88 13.81 15.00
N ALA A 498 13.65 13.64 14.51
CA ALA A 498 13.33 12.65 13.49
C ALA A 498 14.23 12.79 12.27
N TYR A 499 14.36 13.98 11.68
CA TYR A 499 15.26 14.24 10.55
C TYR A 499 16.73 13.85 10.83
N HIS A 500 17.22 14.06 12.05
CA HIS A 500 18.61 13.73 12.38
C HIS A 500 18.85 12.24 12.63
N ASP A 501 17.85 11.55 13.18
CA ASP A 501 17.87 10.11 13.47
C ASP A 501 17.51 9.26 12.24
N GLU A 502 16.91 9.88 11.22
CA GLU A 502 16.54 9.25 9.95
C GLU A 502 17.76 8.73 9.17
N MET A 503 17.57 7.73 8.32
CA MET A 503 18.62 7.30 7.40
C MET A 503 18.96 8.38 6.39
N GLU A 504 20.22 8.45 5.94
CA GLU A 504 20.64 9.47 4.94
C GLU A 504 19.78 9.45 3.66
N ALA A 505 19.38 8.26 3.19
CA ALA A 505 18.51 8.11 2.02
C ALA A 505 17.07 8.64 2.25
N LEU A 506 16.62 8.73 3.50
CA LEU A 506 15.28 9.17 3.91
C LEU A 506 15.26 10.62 4.40
N LYS A 507 16.43 11.22 4.72
CA LYS A 507 16.58 12.67 5.01
C LYS A 507 16.27 13.57 3.83
N ALA A 508 16.17 13.02 2.62
CA ALA A 508 15.81 13.77 1.42
C ALA A 508 14.29 13.98 1.26
N MET A 509 13.46 13.45 2.19
CA MET A 509 11.99 13.60 2.20
C MET A 509 11.49 14.87 2.88
#